data_AF-A0A5C4YC19-F1
#
_entry.id   AF-A0A5C4YC19-F1
#
_cell.length_a   1.000
_cell.length_b   1.000
_cell.length_c   1.000
_cell.angle_alpha   90.00
_cell.angle_beta   90.00
_cell.angle_gamma   90.00
#
_symmetry.space_group_name_H-M   'P 1'
#
loop_
_entity.id
_entity.type
_entity.pdbx_description
1 polymer ?
#
loop_
_entity_poly.entity_id
_entity_poly.type
_entity_poly.pdbx_seq_one_letter_code
_entity_poly.pdbx_strand_id
1 'polypeptide(L)'
;YERFHEDILGLNKKLAENFKNSIVSYGNDSTDTLQGIEQFVYNLPQMITHPSYKELLSKRKGISDTAIIVSTGPSLTKQLPLLKKYASKATIFCADSSYPILAKHGIKPDYVCMLERTEITAEFFNHDFGEFDKDIVFICAGVVHPKAIEYLKGRNLVITQKVLAFPYYINLKDFSYAAVEFSV
;
A
#
# COMPACT_ATOMS: atom_id res chain seq x y z
N TYR A 1 11.28 42.55 -27.64
CA TYR A 1 11.92 41.22 -27.64
C TYR A 1 12.72 40.99 -26.37
N GLU A 2 13.61 41.90 -25.97
CA GLU A 2 14.39 41.77 -24.71
C GLU A 2 13.54 41.71 -23.43
N ARG A 3 12.43 42.46 -23.37
CA ARG A 3 11.56 42.55 -22.17
C ARG A 3 10.98 41.22 -21.69
N PHE A 4 10.81 40.23 -22.58
CA PHE A 4 10.22 38.93 -22.26
C PHE A 4 11.22 37.77 -22.40
N HIS A 5 12.51 38.06 -22.57
CA HIS A 5 13.52 37.04 -22.80
C HIS A 5 13.59 36.02 -21.65
N GLU A 6 13.65 36.53 -20.42
CA GLU A 6 13.67 35.70 -19.20
C GLU A 6 12.37 34.90 -19.02
N ASP A 7 11.22 35.50 -19.31
CA ASP A 7 9.92 34.81 -19.21
C ASP A 7 9.82 33.66 -20.23
N ILE A 8 10.30 33.86 -21.46
CA ILE A 8 10.34 32.83 -22.50
C ILE A 8 11.29 31.70 -22.12
N LEU A 9 12.48 32.02 -21.58
CA LEU A 9 13.43 31.01 -21.09
C LEU A 9 12.85 30.21 -19.92
N GLY A 10 12.22 30.90 -18.96
CA GLY A 10 11.56 30.26 -17.82
C GLY A 10 10.42 29.34 -18.23
N LEU A 11 9.60 29.75 -19.22
CA LEU A 11 8.55 28.92 -19.78
C LEU A 11 9.12 27.67 -20.47
N ASN A 12 10.14 27.84 -21.32
CA ASN A 12 10.78 26.73 -22.02
C ASN A 12 11.36 25.70 -21.05
N LYS A 13 11.99 26.14 -19.95
CA LYS A 13 12.52 25.24 -18.92
C LYS A 13 11.40 24.44 -18.24
N LYS A 14 10.30 25.10 -17.84
CA LYS A 14 9.14 24.43 -17.23
C LYS A 14 8.49 23.42 -18.18
N LEU A 15 8.36 23.76 -19.46
CA LEU A 15 7.82 22.84 -20.48
C LEU A 15 8.71 21.61 -20.63
N ALA A 16 10.03 21.79 -20.75
CA ALA A 16 10.97 20.68 -20.85
C ALA A 16 10.95 19.78 -19.60
N GLU A 17 10.92 20.37 -18.40
CA GLU A 17 10.80 19.64 -17.14
C GLU A 17 9.48 18.87 -17.06
N ASN A 18 8.36 19.48 -17.44
CA ASN A 18 7.06 18.83 -17.44
C ASN A 18 7.01 17.66 -18.44
N PHE A 19 7.51 17.84 -19.66
CA PHE A 19 7.58 16.73 -20.64
C PHE A 19 8.44 15.58 -20.13
N LYS A 20 9.60 15.88 -19.54
CA LYS A 20 10.46 14.86 -18.93
C LYS A 20 9.72 14.11 -17.82
N ASN A 21 9.09 14.84 -16.89
CA ASN A 21 8.37 14.23 -15.77
C ASN A 21 7.18 13.40 -16.25
N SER A 22 6.43 13.86 -17.25
CA SER A 22 5.34 13.10 -17.87
C SER A 22 5.81 11.81 -18.54
N ILE A 23 6.97 11.83 -19.19
CA ILE A 23 7.54 10.60 -19.79
C ILE A 23 7.99 9.63 -18.69
N VAL A 24 8.74 10.13 -17.70
CA VAL A 24 9.27 9.30 -16.60
C VAL A 24 8.16 8.73 -15.70
N SER A 25 7.02 9.41 -15.57
CA SER A 25 5.90 8.92 -14.74
C SER A 25 5.25 7.64 -15.26
N TYR A 26 5.45 7.27 -16.53
CA TYR A 26 4.97 5.98 -17.06
C TYR A 26 5.89 4.80 -16.68
N GLY A 27 7.05 5.09 -16.10
CA GLY A 27 8.11 4.13 -15.86
C GLY A 27 9.01 3.92 -17.07
N ASN A 28 10.28 3.69 -16.78
CA ASN A 28 11.34 3.51 -17.76
C ASN A 28 12.24 2.30 -17.45
N ASP A 29 11.88 1.49 -16.46
CA ASP A 29 12.64 0.32 -16.02
C ASP A 29 11.90 -0.98 -16.37
N SER A 30 12.46 -1.72 -17.34
CA SER A 30 11.93 -3.02 -17.75
C SER A 30 12.08 -4.08 -16.66
N THR A 31 13.12 -3.98 -15.83
CA THR A 31 13.37 -4.92 -14.73
C THR A 31 12.31 -4.75 -13.64
N ASP A 32 11.99 -3.51 -13.26
CA ASP A 32 10.89 -3.25 -12.31
C ASP A 32 9.55 -3.79 -12.86
N THR A 33 9.30 -3.58 -14.16
CA THR A 33 8.08 -4.08 -14.81
C THR A 33 7.99 -5.59 -14.75
N LEU A 34 9.08 -6.30 -15.10
CA LEU A 34 9.14 -7.76 -15.08
C LEU A 34 8.99 -8.29 -13.64
N GLN A 35 9.63 -7.66 -12.67
CA GLN A 35 9.48 -7.99 -11.25
C GLN A 35 8.03 -7.87 -10.80
N GLY A 36 7.34 -6.77 -11.15
CA GLY A 36 5.94 -6.56 -10.80
C GLY A 36 5.02 -7.63 -11.40
N ILE A 37 5.26 -8.04 -12.65
CA ILE A 37 4.51 -9.11 -13.31
C ILE A 37 4.77 -10.45 -12.63
N GLU A 38 6.03 -10.80 -12.39
CA GLU A 38 6.45 -12.05 -11.75
C GLU A 38 5.82 -12.21 -10.37
N GLN A 39 5.98 -11.21 -9.51
CA GLN A 39 5.44 -11.23 -8.15
C GLN A 39 3.91 -11.27 -8.15
N PHE A 40 3.24 -10.57 -9.07
CA PHE A 40 1.79 -10.66 -9.23
C PHE A 40 1.35 -12.08 -9.60
N VAL A 41 2.03 -12.74 -10.54
CA VAL A 41 1.72 -14.11 -10.94
C VAL A 41 1.91 -15.08 -9.77
N TYR A 42 2.96 -14.91 -8.96
CA TYR A 42 3.16 -15.73 -7.76
C TYR A 42 2.09 -15.51 -6.69
N ASN A 43 1.63 -14.28 -6.52
CA ASN A 43 0.62 -13.93 -5.52
C ASN A 43 -0.81 -14.25 -5.99
N LEU A 44 -1.04 -14.44 -7.29
CA LEU A 44 -2.36 -14.63 -7.90
C LEU A 44 -3.17 -15.78 -7.27
N PRO A 45 -2.61 -16.99 -7.02
CA PRO A 45 -3.37 -18.07 -6.38
C PRO A 45 -3.85 -17.70 -4.99
N GLN A 46 -3.04 -16.98 -4.21
CA GLN A 46 -3.44 -16.51 -2.88
C GLN A 46 -4.50 -15.42 -3.01
N MET A 47 -4.35 -14.50 -3.96
CA MET A 47 -5.34 -13.44 -4.18
C MET A 47 -6.74 -14.00 -4.45
N ILE A 48 -6.90 -14.92 -5.40
CA ILE A 48 -8.22 -15.42 -5.80
C ILE A 48 -8.86 -16.41 -4.80
N THR A 49 -8.08 -16.92 -3.85
CA THR A 49 -8.57 -17.83 -2.79
C THR A 49 -8.92 -17.09 -1.49
N HIS A 50 -8.64 -15.79 -1.41
CA HIS A 50 -8.94 -14.93 -0.27
C HIS A 50 -10.09 -13.96 -0.58
N PRO A 51 -10.70 -13.33 0.44
CA PRO A 51 -11.75 -12.35 0.23
C PRO A 51 -11.34 -11.25 -0.73
N SER A 52 -12.24 -10.92 -1.66
CA SER A 52 -12.01 -9.86 -2.64
C SER A 52 -12.06 -8.46 -2.01
N TYR A 53 -11.49 -7.46 -2.71
CA TYR A 53 -11.60 -6.06 -2.29
C TYR A 53 -13.06 -5.61 -2.18
N LYS A 54 -13.90 -6.05 -3.11
CA LYS A 54 -15.35 -5.79 -3.09
C LYS A 54 -16.03 -6.37 -1.85
N GLU A 55 -15.68 -7.59 -1.45
CA GLU A 55 -16.16 -8.18 -0.20
C GLU A 55 -15.67 -7.43 1.04
N LEU A 56 -14.42 -6.98 1.04
CA LEU A 56 -13.89 -6.15 2.10
C LEU A 56 -14.73 -4.87 2.25
N LEU A 57 -14.99 -4.17 1.15
CA LEU A 57 -15.81 -2.96 1.15
C LEU A 57 -17.25 -3.25 1.60
N SER A 58 -17.89 -4.31 1.08
CA SER A 58 -19.28 -4.62 1.44
C SER A 58 -19.43 -4.94 2.93
N LYS A 59 -18.44 -5.63 3.52
CA LYS A 59 -18.43 -5.98 4.95
C LYS A 59 -18.07 -4.82 5.87
N ARG A 60 -17.46 -3.74 5.37
CA ARG A 60 -16.88 -2.67 6.20
C ARG A 60 -17.47 -1.29 5.96
N LYS A 61 -18.23 -1.11 4.89
CA LYS A 61 -18.93 0.13 4.56
C LYS A 61 -19.91 0.51 5.68
N GLY A 62 -19.76 1.74 6.20
CA GLY A 62 -20.66 2.30 7.21
C GLY A 62 -20.49 1.74 8.63
N ILE A 63 -19.41 0.99 8.90
CA ILE A 63 -19.14 0.45 10.25
C ILE A 63 -18.51 1.49 11.18
N SER A 64 -17.77 2.46 10.63
CA SER A 64 -17.03 3.44 11.42
C SER A 64 -17.09 4.82 10.76
N ASP A 65 -17.30 5.83 11.60
CA ASP A 65 -17.33 7.24 11.19
C ASP A 65 -15.95 7.91 11.30
N THR A 66 -15.00 7.28 11.99
CA THR A 66 -13.70 7.87 12.29
C THR A 66 -12.57 6.88 12.05
N ALA A 67 -11.56 7.32 11.29
CA ALA A 67 -10.35 6.55 11.04
C ALA A 67 -9.11 7.31 11.54
N ILE A 68 -8.13 6.56 12.05
CA ILE A 68 -6.78 7.04 12.34
C ILE A 68 -5.83 6.32 11.38
N ILE A 69 -5.08 7.10 10.61
CA ILE A 69 -4.07 6.56 9.68
C ILE A 69 -2.70 6.76 10.33
N VAL A 70 -2.00 5.66 10.55
CA VAL A 70 -0.71 5.61 11.24
C VAL A 70 0.39 5.33 10.23
N SER A 71 1.28 6.31 10.05
CA SER A 71 2.49 6.17 9.25
C SER A 71 3.74 6.13 10.13
N THR A 72 4.87 5.72 9.53
CA THR A 72 6.14 5.48 10.25
C THR A 72 7.01 6.73 10.34
N GLY A 73 6.39 7.89 10.55
CA GLY A 73 7.12 9.14 10.78
C GLY A 73 7.74 9.20 12.18
N PRO A 74 8.81 10.01 12.41
CA PRO A 74 9.42 10.18 13.73
C PRO A 74 8.47 10.76 14.78
N SER A 75 7.36 11.38 14.35
CA SER A 75 6.28 11.83 15.23
C SER A 75 5.50 10.69 15.88
N LEU A 76 5.49 9.48 15.30
CA LEU A 76 4.72 8.35 15.79
C LEU A 76 5.03 8.05 17.25
N THR A 77 6.32 7.96 17.61
CA THR A 77 6.75 7.66 18.98
C THR A 77 6.14 8.60 20.01
N LYS A 78 6.02 9.90 19.68
CA LYS A 78 5.43 10.91 20.56
C LYS A 78 3.92 10.72 20.71
N GLN A 79 3.25 10.17 19.69
CA GLN A 79 1.80 10.00 19.64
C GLN A 79 1.32 8.65 20.19
N LEU A 80 2.19 7.67 20.42
CA LEU A 80 1.80 6.34 20.91
C LEU A 80 0.92 6.37 22.18
N PRO A 81 1.20 7.19 23.21
CA PRO A 81 0.33 7.27 24.39
C PRO A 81 -1.07 7.79 24.04
N LEU A 82 -1.16 8.78 23.16
CA LEU A 82 -2.43 9.35 22.71
C LEU A 82 -3.18 8.35 21.83
N LEU A 83 -2.50 7.73 20.87
CA LEU A 83 -3.06 6.71 19.99
C LEU A 83 -3.66 5.57 20.81
N LYS A 84 -2.94 5.07 21.83
CA LYS A 84 -3.44 4.03 22.73
C LYS A 84 -4.70 4.44 23.49
N LYS A 85 -4.80 5.70 23.93
CA LYS A 85 -5.99 6.25 24.60
C LYS A 85 -7.22 6.29 23.69
N TYR A 86 -7.03 6.49 22.39
CA TYR A 86 -8.12 6.66 21.41
C TYR A 86 -8.33 5.45 20.50
N ALA A 87 -7.53 4.38 20.65
CA ALA A 87 -7.55 3.23 19.75
C ALA A 87 -8.91 2.53 19.68
N SER A 88 -9.70 2.53 20.75
CA SER A 88 -11.05 1.94 20.77
C SER A 88 -12.15 2.84 20.19
N LYS A 89 -11.83 4.07 19.78
CA LYS A 89 -12.81 5.08 19.32
C LYS A 89 -12.77 5.33 17.82
N ALA A 90 -11.81 4.73 17.11
CA ALA A 90 -11.61 4.94 15.70
C ALA A 90 -11.04 3.68 15.06
N THR A 91 -11.33 3.49 13.79
CA THR A 91 -10.70 2.43 12.99
C THR A 91 -9.25 2.81 12.69
N ILE A 92 -8.31 1.93 12.99
CA ILE A 92 -6.89 2.18 12.79
C ILE A 92 -6.41 1.49 11.51
N PHE A 93 -5.91 2.29 10.57
CA PHE A 93 -5.10 1.83 9.45
C PHE A 93 -3.64 2.13 9.77
N CYS A 94 -2.74 1.18 9.56
CA CYS A 94 -1.31 1.46 9.66
C CYS A 94 -0.53 0.98 8.43
N ALA A 95 0.54 1.70 8.11
CA ALA A 95 1.54 1.19 7.17
C ALA A 95 2.21 -0.07 7.72
N ASP A 96 2.65 -0.96 6.82
CA ASP A 96 3.46 -2.14 7.09
C ASP A 96 4.61 -1.90 8.10
N SER A 97 5.35 -0.82 7.94
CA SER A 97 6.47 -0.44 8.80
C SER A 97 6.04 0.07 10.19
N SER A 98 4.79 0.51 10.34
CA SER A 98 4.22 0.94 11.62
C SER A 98 3.67 -0.24 12.43
N TYR A 99 3.26 -1.33 11.77
CA TYR A 99 2.71 -2.52 12.41
C TYR A 99 3.58 -3.09 13.55
N PRO A 100 4.89 -3.38 13.36
CA PRO A 100 5.71 -3.89 14.45
C PRO A 100 5.90 -2.89 15.59
N ILE A 101 5.84 -1.58 15.31
CA ILE A 101 5.92 -0.53 16.33
C ILE A 101 4.64 -0.53 17.17
N LEU A 102 3.47 -0.59 16.54
CA LEU A 102 2.18 -0.63 17.20
C LEU A 102 2.01 -1.91 18.05
N ALA A 103 2.40 -3.06 17.51
CA ALA A 103 2.40 -4.34 18.23
C ALA A 103 3.22 -4.27 19.52
N LYS A 104 4.46 -3.74 19.45
CA LYS A 104 5.34 -3.55 20.62
C LYS A 104 4.73 -2.67 21.72
N HIS A 105 3.82 -1.76 21.37
CA HIS A 105 3.15 -0.88 22.33
C HIS A 105 1.74 -1.35 22.72
N GLY A 106 1.31 -2.51 22.23
CA GLY A 106 -0.01 -3.08 22.48
C GLY A 106 -1.14 -2.23 21.91
N ILE A 107 -0.91 -1.64 20.73
CA ILE A 107 -1.92 -0.90 19.97
C ILE A 107 -2.27 -1.78 18.76
N LYS A 108 -3.47 -2.36 18.76
CA LYS A 108 -3.90 -3.25 17.69
C LYS A 108 -4.53 -2.45 16.54
N PRO A 109 -3.96 -2.45 15.33
CA PRO A 109 -4.61 -1.85 14.17
C PRO A 109 -5.76 -2.74 13.68
N ASP A 110 -6.74 -2.14 13.01
CA ASP A 110 -7.79 -2.90 12.29
C ASP A 110 -7.29 -3.34 10.91
N TYR A 111 -6.46 -2.49 10.28
CA TYR A 111 -5.91 -2.70 8.95
C TYR A 111 -4.41 -2.44 8.91
N VAL A 112 -3.68 -3.34 8.26
CA VAL A 112 -2.26 -3.17 7.97
C VAL A 112 -2.08 -3.15 6.45
N CYS A 113 -1.49 -2.09 5.90
CA CYS A 113 -1.38 -1.89 4.46
C CYS A 113 0.06 -2.03 3.98
N MET A 114 0.30 -2.88 2.98
CA MET A 114 1.59 -3.02 2.30
C MET A 114 1.44 -2.76 0.81
N LEU A 115 2.27 -1.84 0.28
CA LEU A 115 2.28 -1.47 -1.14
C LEU A 115 3.59 -1.82 -1.83
N GLU A 116 4.70 -1.78 -1.09
CA GLU A 116 6.04 -1.91 -1.64
C GLU A 116 6.38 -3.34 -2.02
N ARG A 117 7.13 -3.46 -3.13
CA ARG A 117 7.45 -4.75 -3.77
C ARG A 117 8.84 -5.29 -3.46
N THR A 118 9.56 -4.61 -2.58
CA THR A 118 10.92 -4.98 -2.17
C THR A 118 10.91 -6.12 -1.15
N GLU A 119 12.00 -6.88 -1.09
CA GLU A 119 12.17 -7.91 -0.07
C GLU A 119 12.26 -7.32 1.34
N ILE A 120 12.93 -6.17 1.50
CA ILE A 120 13.13 -5.51 2.79
C ILE A 120 11.79 -5.14 3.45
N THR A 121 10.81 -4.71 2.66
CA THR A 121 9.49 -4.36 3.20
C THR A 121 8.73 -5.60 3.68
N ALA A 122 8.92 -6.77 3.06
CA ALA A 122 8.31 -8.02 3.52
C ALA A 122 8.74 -8.41 4.94
N GLU A 123 9.96 -8.05 5.36
CA GLU A 123 10.48 -8.35 6.70
C GLU A 123 9.68 -7.68 7.83
N PHE A 124 8.88 -6.64 7.55
CA PHE A 124 7.96 -6.08 8.56
C PHE A 124 6.88 -7.07 9.02
N PHE A 125 6.62 -8.13 8.23
CA PHE A 125 5.73 -9.22 8.59
C PHE A 125 6.45 -10.47 9.10
N ASN A 126 7.79 -10.47 9.15
CA ASN A 126 8.60 -11.55 9.69
C ASN A 126 8.61 -11.53 11.24
N HIS A 127 7.42 -11.53 11.82
CA HIS A 127 7.15 -11.53 13.25
C HIS A 127 5.92 -12.39 13.53
N ASP A 128 5.99 -13.20 14.57
CA ASP A 128 4.82 -13.91 15.10
C ASP A 128 4.32 -13.18 16.35
N PHE A 129 3.22 -12.44 16.22
CA PHE A 129 2.56 -11.79 17.36
C PHE A 129 1.36 -12.62 17.88
N GLY A 130 1.14 -13.83 17.36
CA GLY A 130 0.10 -14.77 17.81
C GLY A 130 -1.29 -14.14 17.86
N GLU A 131 -1.95 -14.23 19.03
CA GLU A 131 -3.31 -13.72 19.25
C GLU A 131 -3.47 -12.21 18.99
N PHE A 132 -2.39 -11.44 18.98
CA PHE A 132 -2.45 -10.01 18.62
C PHE A 132 -2.98 -9.82 17.20
N ASP A 133 -2.60 -10.70 16.26
CA ASP A 133 -2.94 -10.60 14.84
C ASP A 133 -4.37 -11.02 14.52
N LYS A 134 -5.05 -11.64 15.48
CA LYS A 134 -6.46 -12.04 15.33
C LYS A 134 -7.29 -10.84 14.89
N ASP A 135 -8.21 -11.01 13.95
CA ASP A 135 -9.10 -9.94 13.45
C ASP A 135 -8.43 -8.75 12.72
N ILE A 136 -7.09 -8.64 12.70
CA ILE A 136 -6.39 -7.65 11.88
C ILE A 136 -6.52 -8.05 10.42
N VAL A 137 -6.95 -7.13 9.55
CA VAL A 137 -6.99 -7.37 8.10
C VAL A 137 -5.72 -6.81 7.45
N PHE A 138 -4.90 -7.70 6.89
CA PHE A 138 -3.71 -7.34 6.13
C PHE A 138 -4.12 -7.10 4.68
N ILE A 139 -3.91 -5.88 4.18
CA ILE A 139 -4.23 -5.45 2.82
C ILE A 139 -2.91 -5.28 2.06
N CYS A 140 -2.63 -6.18 1.13
CA CYS A 140 -1.42 -6.15 0.32
C CYS A 140 -1.73 -5.79 -1.13
N ALA A 141 -0.85 -5.03 -1.78
CA ALA A 141 -0.88 -4.93 -3.23
C ALA A 141 -0.52 -6.28 -3.88
N GLY A 142 -1.08 -6.59 -5.05
CA GLY A 142 -0.80 -7.84 -5.75
C GLY A 142 0.66 -8.01 -6.17
N VAL A 143 1.40 -6.91 -6.21
CA VAL A 143 2.82 -6.86 -6.59
C VAL A 143 3.76 -6.89 -5.38
N VAL A 144 3.29 -7.11 -4.15
CA VAL A 144 4.21 -7.22 -3.00
C VAL A 144 5.16 -8.41 -3.16
N HIS A 145 6.30 -8.35 -2.50
CA HIS A 145 7.25 -9.46 -2.53
C HIS A 145 6.60 -10.75 -1.97
N PRO A 146 6.75 -11.93 -2.63
CA PRO A 146 6.07 -13.17 -2.23
C PRO A 146 6.29 -13.61 -0.77
N LYS A 147 7.46 -13.29 -0.19
CA LYS A 147 7.73 -13.51 1.24
C LYS A 147 6.71 -12.85 2.17
N ALA A 148 6.18 -11.67 1.81
CA ALA A 148 5.15 -11.02 2.61
C ALA A 148 3.89 -11.90 2.69
N ILE A 149 3.50 -12.51 1.56
CA ILE A 149 2.35 -13.41 1.50
C ILE A 149 2.63 -14.71 2.26
N GLU A 150 3.87 -15.22 2.20
CA GLU A 150 4.31 -16.37 2.99
C GLU A 150 4.19 -16.12 4.51
N TYR A 151 4.70 -14.99 5.00
CA TYR A 151 4.63 -14.62 6.42
C TYR A 151 3.20 -14.37 6.91
N LEU A 152 2.30 -13.94 6.04
CA LEU A 152 0.90 -13.69 6.36
C LEU A 152 0.00 -14.93 6.20
N LYS A 153 0.56 -16.10 5.88
CA LYS A 153 -0.21 -17.34 5.70
C LYS A 153 -1.01 -17.67 6.97
N GLY A 154 -2.31 -17.91 6.79
CA GLY A 154 -3.23 -18.22 7.90
C GLY A 154 -3.76 -16.99 8.64
N ARG A 155 -3.36 -15.77 8.25
CA ARG A 155 -3.92 -14.51 8.76
C ARG A 155 -5.05 -14.00 7.85
N ASN A 156 -5.81 -13.01 8.31
CA ASN A 156 -6.85 -12.39 7.49
C ASN A 156 -6.21 -11.50 6.42
N LEU A 157 -5.94 -12.08 5.26
CA LEU A 157 -5.27 -11.43 4.13
C LEU A 157 -6.28 -11.04 3.05
N VAL A 158 -6.11 -9.84 2.50
CA VAL A 158 -6.76 -9.36 1.29
C VAL A 158 -5.66 -8.87 0.35
N ILE A 159 -5.59 -9.44 -0.86
CA ILE A 159 -4.68 -8.99 -1.90
C ILE A 159 -5.47 -8.19 -2.93
N THR A 160 -5.00 -7.00 -3.25
CA THR A 160 -5.68 -6.05 -4.14
C THR A 160 -4.86 -5.77 -5.38
N GLN A 161 -5.50 -5.56 -6.53
CA GLN A 161 -4.76 -5.18 -7.73
C GLN A 161 -4.38 -3.71 -7.71
N LYS A 162 -3.12 -3.44 -8.09
CA LYS A 162 -2.65 -2.10 -8.47
C LYS A 162 -3.08 -1.81 -9.92
N VAL A 163 -3.34 -0.54 -10.24
CA VAL A 163 -3.67 -0.12 -11.61
C VAL A 163 -2.41 -0.17 -12.48
N LEU A 164 -2.11 -1.35 -13.02
CA LEU A 164 -1.02 -1.61 -13.94
C LEU A 164 -1.56 -2.27 -15.21
N ALA A 165 -0.86 -2.12 -16.33
CA ALA A 165 -1.31 -2.65 -17.63
C ALA A 165 -1.60 -4.16 -17.57
N PHE A 166 -0.71 -4.95 -16.97
CA PHE A 166 -0.87 -6.40 -16.88
C PHE A 166 -2.10 -6.82 -16.03
N PRO A 167 -2.24 -6.43 -14.75
CA PRO A 167 -3.45 -6.71 -13.96
C PRO A 167 -4.75 -6.24 -14.61
N TYR A 168 -4.74 -5.12 -15.34
CA TYR A 168 -5.89 -4.63 -16.10
C TYR A 168 -6.34 -5.63 -17.17
N TYR A 169 -5.40 -6.20 -17.95
CA TYR A 169 -5.72 -7.23 -18.95
C TYR A 169 -6.22 -8.54 -18.35
N ILE A 170 -5.79 -8.89 -17.13
CA ILE A 170 -6.26 -10.09 -16.42
C ILE A 170 -7.73 -9.95 -15.96
N ASN A 171 -8.27 -8.72 -15.88
CA ASN A 171 -9.70 -8.43 -15.71
C ASN A 171 -10.37 -9.03 -14.45
N LEU A 172 -9.65 -9.11 -13.33
CA LEU A 172 -10.18 -9.56 -12.03
C LEU A 172 -10.86 -8.42 -11.27
N LYS A 173 -11.97 -7.92 -11.81
CA LYS A 173 -12.64 -6.68 -11.37
C LYS A 173 -13.01 -6.62 -9.89
N ASP A 174 -13.32 -7.77 -9.26
CA ASP A 174 -13.70 -7.81 -7.84
C ASP A 174 -12.50 -7.60 -6.89
N PHE A 175 -11.27 -7.75 -7.40
CA PHE A 175 -10.01 -7.57 -6.65
C PHE A 175 -9.32 -6.23 -6.91
N SER A 176 -9.80 -5.45 -7.87
CA SER A 176 -9.19 -4.16 -8.26
C SER A 176 -9.64 -3.00 -7.35
N TYR A 177 -8.91 -1.86 -7.39
CA TYR A 177 -9.33 -0.52 -6.91
C TYR A 177 -9.04 -0.11 -5.45
N ALA A 178 -8.04 -0.67 -4.76
CA ALA A 178 -7.59 -0.14 -3.47
C ALA A 178 -6.50 0.94 -3.61
N ALA A 179 -5.61 0.83 -4.60
CA ALA A 179 -4.53 1.79 -4.85
C ALA A 179 -4.67 2.41 -6.25
N VAL A 180 -5.02 3.71 -6.28
CA VAL A 180 -5.14 4.53 -7.50
C VAL A 180 -3.91 5.44 -7.62
N GLU A 181 -2.73 4.85 -7.56
CA GLU A 181 -1.49 5.58 -7.84
C GLU A 181 -0.74 4.92 -8.99
N PHE A 182 -0.36 5.74 -9.98
CA PHE A 182 0.57 5.41 -11.05
C PHE A 182 2.03 5.53 -10.57
N SER A 183 2.30 5.29 -9.29
CA SER A 183 3.65 5.32 -8.76
C SER A 183 4.39 4.10 -9.32
N VAL A 184 5.41 4.38 -10.13
CA VAL A 184 6.33 3.39 -10.70
C VAL A 184 6.92 2.55 -9.57
#